data_AF-A0A527D1G6-F1
#
_entry.id   AF-A0A527D1G6-F1
#
_cell.length_a   1.000
_cell.length_b   1.000
_cell.length_c   1.000
_cell.angle_alpha   90.00
_cell.angle_beta   90.00
_cell.angle_gamma   90.00
#
_symmetry.space_group_name_H-M   'P 1'
#
loop_
_entity.id
_entity.type
_entity.pdbx_description
1 polymer ?
#
loop_
_entity_poly.entity_id
_entity_poly.type
_entity_poly.pdbx_seq_one_letter_code
_entity_poly.pdbx_strand_id
1 'polypeptide(L)'
;MELRMGSPAPAIKVENWLRGEPLTNFRPGKVYLVEFWATWCRPCVHAMPHLIELQEKYKDSGFEIIGVAACEKAATADEARTNVDAWLTEKFPNLNYRIGFDYIGEMNKLWMDPSSSIGIPTSFVVDRDGHIAFIGHPAELDDVLPKVLNGSWRSSYEAKAVDAKRISRVRESSLSQPIYAKLGPAMQDEDWPAALLAIEEGLAVMPDSFDFRRVHADILLHKLRDIKTGLPLMRELVEDAINKKFEAMSWV
;
A
#
# COMPACT_ATOMS: atom_id res chain seq x y z
N MET A 1 -1.05 -17.76 0.40
CA MET A 1 -0.61 -17.54 1.79
C MET A 1 -0.59 -16.04 2.00
N GLU A 2 -1.27 -15.50 3.00
CA GLU A 2 -1.32 -14.05 3.24
C GLU A 2 -0.01 -13.58 3.90
N LEU A 3 0.64 -12.58 3.32
CA LEU A 3 1.87 -11.99 3.86
C LEU A 3 1.51 -10.83 4.79
N ARG A 4 1.95 -10.94 6.04
CA ARG A 4 1.63 -10.01 7.12
C ARG A 4 2.85 -9.84 8.03
N MET A 5 2.77 -8.92 9.00
CA MET A 5 3.85 -8.80 9.97
C MET A 5 4.01 -10.12 10.75
N GLY A 6 5.27 -10.53 10.94
CA GLY A 6 5.66 -11.80 11.53
C GLY A 6 5.71 -12.98 10.56
N SER A 7 5.29 -12.83 9.30
CA SER A 7 5.49 -13.87 8.28
C SER A 7 6.98 -13.98 7.89
N PRO A 8 7.50 -15.17 7.55
CA PRO A 8 8.82 -15.29 6.94
C PRO A 8 8.91 -14.46 5.66
N ALA A 9 10.03 -13.76 5.47
CA ALA A 9 10.24 -12.96 4.28
C ALA A 9 10.34 -13.88 3.03
N PRO A 10 9.60 -13.57 1.94
CA PRO A 10 9.72 -14.31 0.69
C PRO A 10 11.13 -14.17 0.09
N ALA A 11 11.51 -15.07 -0.83
CA ALA A 11 12.80 -14.93 -1.51
C ALA A 11 12.85 -13.69 -2.43
N ILE A 12 14.06 -13.19 -2.69
CA ILE A 12 14.32 -12.20 -3.74
C ILE A 12 14.54 -12.94 -5.05
N LYS A 13 13.68 -12.71 -6.05
CA LYS A 13 13.72 -13.34 -7.38
C LYS A 13 13.64 -12.30 -8.50
N VAL A 14 14.57 -11.37 -8.48
CA VAL A 14 14.72 -10.36 -9.53
C VAL A 14 15.38 -10.96 -10.77
N GLU A 15 15.06 -10.46 -11.95
CA GLU A 15 15.63 -10.91 -13.24
C GLU A 15 17.10 -10.51 -13.35
N ASN A 16 17.42 -9.29 -12.95
CA ASN A 16 18.77 -8.73 -13.01
C ASN A 16 19.04 -7.81 -11.82
N TRP A 17 20.32 -7.71 -11.44
CA TRP A 17 20.81 -6.68 -10.54
C TRP A 17 21.40 -5.54 -11.37
N LEU A 18 20.86 -4.34 -11.21
CA LEU A 18 21.32 -3.14 -11.90
C LEU A 18 22.40 -2.42 -11.08
N ARG A 19 22.28 -2.44 -9.75
CA ARG A 19 23.24 -1.80 -8.84
C ARG A 19 23.52 -2.72 -7.66
N GLY A 20 24.78 -2.73 -7.23
CA GLY A 20 25.28 -3.51 -6.11
C GLY A 20 25.33 -5.02 -6.37
N GLU A 21 25.94 -5.75 -5.45
CA GLU A 21 26.14 -7.20 -5.58
C GLU A 21 24.83 -7.99 -5.44
N PRO A 22 24.61 -9.06 -6.21
CA PRO A 22 23.44 -9.92 -6.08
C PRO A 22 23.20 -10.41 -4.65
N LEU A 23 21.96 -10.32 -4.18
CA LEU A 23 21.53 -10.92 -2.91
C LEU A 23 20.80 -12.23 -3.16
N THR A 24 21.40 -13.34 -2.74
CA THR A 24 20.81 -14.68 -2.89
C THR A 24 19.84 -15.05 -1.76
N ASN A 25 20.12 -14.63 -0.53
CA ASN A 25 19.28 -14.88 0.65
C ASN A 25 19.46 -13.76 1.69
N PHE A 26 18.45 -13.57 2.54
CA PHE A 26 18.58 -12.72 3.72
C PHE A 26 19.56 -13.35 4.72
N ARG A 27 20.51 -12.56 5.20
CA ARG A 27 21.48 -13.02 6.20
C ARG A 27 20.89 -12.85 7.60
N PRO A 28 20.90 -13.91 8.44
CA PRO A 28 20.51 -13.78 9.84
C PRO A 28 21.29 -12.66 10.54
N GLY A 29 20.63 -11.93 11.43
CA GLY A 29 21.23 -10.82 12.17
C GLY A 29 21.24 -9.46 11.45
N LYS A 30 20.85 -9.42 10.16
CA LYS A 30 20.71 -8.17 9.41
C LYS A 30 19.25 -7.76 9.25
N VAL A 31 19.01 -6.46 9.15
CA VAL A 31 17.71 -5.90 8.79
C VAL A 31 17.75 -5.49 7.32
N TYR A 32 16.70 -5.81 6.58
CA TYR A 32 16.58 -5.44 5.18
C TYR A 32 15.36 -4.56 4.94
N LEU A 33 15.47 -3.61 4.03
CA LEU A 33 14.32 -2.93 3.44
C LEU A 33 14.19 -3.38 1.99
N VAL A 34 13.03 -3.92 1.62
CA VAL A 34 12.65 -4.20 0.23
C VAL A 34 11.66 -3.12 -0.21
N GLU A 35 12.10 -2.26 -1.11
CA GLU A 35 11.33 -1.11 -1.59
C GLU A 35 10.87 -1.32 -3.03
N PHE A 36 9.56 -1.38 -3.26
CA PHE A 36 9.00 -1.48 -4.62
C PHE A 36 8.81 -0.08 -5.23
N TRP A 37 9.38 0.14 -6.41
CA TRP A 37 9.37 1.43 -7.09
C TRP A 37 9.37 1.31 -8.61
N ALA A 38 9.16 2.42 -9.32
CA ALA A 38 9.29 2.53 -10.77
C ALA A 38 9.75 3.93 -11.19
N THR A 39 10.39 4.06 -12.36
CA THR A 39 10.89 5.33 -12.91
C THR A 39 9.78 6.35 -13.15
N TRP A 40 8.59 5.90 -13.54
CA TRP A 40 7.42 6.75 -13.79
C TRP A 40 6.67 7.12 -12.49
N CYS A 41 6.96 6.45 -11.37
CA CYS A 41 6.31 6.68 -10.09
C CYS A 41 6.92 7.90 -9.40
N ARG A 42 6.33 9.08 -9.60
CA ARG A 42 6.82 10.33 -8.99
C ARG A 42 7.02 10.23 -7.46
N PRO A 43 6.08 9.71 -6.65
CA PRO A 43 6.32 9.58 -5.22
C PRO A 43 7.52 8.69 -4.88
N CYS A 44 7.72 7.61 -5.63
CA CYS A 44 8.87 6.73 -5.46
C CYS A 44 10.19 7.49 -5.71
N VAL A 45 10.27 8.25 -6.82
CA VAL A 45 11.46 9.05 -7.16
C VAL A 45 11.77 10.08 -6.06
N HIS A 46 10.76 10.68 -5.44
CA HIS A 46 10.95 11.61 -4.32
C HIS A 46 11.41 10.91 -3.03
N ALA A 47 11.09 9.64 -2.84
CA ALA A 47 11.52 8.86 -1.68
C ALA A 47 12.98 8.38 -1.80
N MET A 48 13.50 8.19 -3.02
CA MET A 48 14.85 7.64 -3.23
C MET A 48 15.98 8.40 -2.49
N PRO A 49 16.05 9.75 -2.48
CA PRO A 49 17.06 10.46 -1.68
C PRO A 49 16.99 10.14 -0.19
N HIS A 50 15.78 10.04 0.37
CA HIS A 50 15.57 9.63 1.76
C HIS A 50 16.06 8.21 2.02
N LEU A 51 15.84 7.29 1.08
CA LEU A 51 16.39 5.93 1.17
C LEU A 51 17.93 5.90 1.13
N ILE A 52 18.55 6.75 0.31
CA ILE A 52 20.02 6.91 0.29
C ILE A 52 20.53 7.36 1.67
N GLU A 53 19.86 8.33 2.29
CA GLU A 53 20.18 8.82 3.63
C GLU A 53 20.01 7.74 4.70
N LEU A 54 18.93 6.97 4.65
CA LEU A 54 18.68 5.86 5.57
C LEU A 54 19.74 4.75 5.43
N GLN A 55 20.10 4.39 4.20
CA GLN A 55 21.17 3.42 3.93
C GLN A 55 22.50 3.90 4.54
N GLU A 56 22.84 5.17 4.37
CA GLU A 56 24.07 5.74 4.91
C GLU A 56 24.05 5.79 6.45
N LYS A 57 22.93 6.25 7.03
CA LYS A 57 22.74 6.39 8.48
C LYS A 57 22.86 5.05 9.22
N TYR A 58 22.35 3.96 8.63
CA TYR A 58 22.28 2.66 9.29
C TYR A 58 23.25 1.60 8.73
N LYS A 59 24.17 1.97 7.84
CA LYS A 59 25.13 1.01 7.21
C LYS A 59 25.90 0.16 8.22
N ASP A 60 26.29 0.75 9.36
CA ASP A 60 27.07 0.09 10.41
C ASP A 60 26.17 -0.65 11.44
N SER A 61 24.85 -0.52 11.31
CA SER A 61 23.85 -1.17 12.19
C SER A 61 23.35 -2.51 11.65
N GLY A 62 23.95 -3.00 10.56
CA GLY A 62 23.51 -4.22 9.88
C GLY A 62 22.24 -4.03 9.04
N PHE A 63 22.02 -2.84 8.49
CA PHE A 63 20.89 -2.50 7.63
C PHE A 63 21.28 -2.47 6.14
N GLU A 64 20.43 -3.03 5.28
CA GLU A 64 20.62 -2.99 3.83
C GLU A 64 19.30 -2.76 3.07
N ILE A 65 19.32 -1.85 2.10
CA ILE A 65 18.19 -1.59 1.21
C ILE A 65 18.33 -2.36 -0.11
N ILE A 66 17.20 -2.89 -0.59
CA ILE A 66 16.98 -3.53 -1.88
C ILE A 66 15.83 -2.79 -2.55
N GLY A 67 16.14 -1.93 -3.52
CA GLY A 67 15.13 -1.34 -4.37
C GLY A 67 14.74 -2.31 -5.49
N VAL A 68 13.47 -2.63 -5.61
CA VAL A 68 12.89 -3.45 -6.67
C VAL A 68 12.24 -2.53 -7.68
N ALA A 69 12.91 -2.33 -8.83
CA ALA A 69 12.31 -1.66 -9.97
C ALA A 69 11.26 -2.58 -10.59
N ALA A 70 10.00 -2.35 -10.23
CA ALA A 70 8.85 -3.15 -10.59
C ALA A 70 7.87 -2.34 -11.44
N CYS A 71 7.04 -3.02 -12.24
CA CYS A 71 5.97 -2.38 -13.03
C CYS A 71 6.47 -1.31 -14.02
N GLU A 72 7.69 -1.46 -14.55
CA GLU A 72 8.21 -0.58 -15.59
C GLU A 72 7.38 -0.68 -16.88
N LYS A 73 7.23 0.46 -17.57
CA LYS A 73 6.42 0.56 -18.78
C LYS A 73 7.33 0.60 -20.01
N ALA A 74 7.48 -0.54 -20.68
CA ALA A 74 8.17 -0.65 -21.96
C ALA A 74 7.53 -1.75 -22.82
N ALA A 75 7.96 -1.91 -24.07
CA ALA A 75 7.47 -3.01 -24.90
C ALA A 75 8.13 -4.35 -24.52
N THR A 76 9.36 -4.31 -24.03
CA THR A 76 10.15 -5.51 -23.69
C THR A 76 10.91 -5.33 -22.37
N ALA A 77 11.27 -6.46 -21.74
CA ALA A 77 12.08 -6.46 -20.52
C ALA A 77 13.45 -5.81 -20.74
N ASP A 78 14.11 -6.08 -21.87
CA ASP A 78 15.43 -5.50 -22.18
C ASP A 78 15.40 -3.99 -22.39
N GLU A 79 14.35 -3.50 -23.06
CA GLU A 79 14.13 -2.05 -23.21
C GLU A 79 13.88 -1.40 -21.85
N ALA A 80 12.96 -1.94 -21.04
CA ALA A 80 12.71 -1.45 -19.69
C ALA A 80 13.99 -1.44 -18.85
N ARG A 81 14.75 -2.54 -18.85
CA ARG A 81 15.99 -2.69 -18.10
C ARG A 81 17.02 -1.63 -18.49
N THR A 82 17.21 -1.42 -19.80
CA THR A 82 18.16 -0.44 -20.34
C THR A 82 17.73 0.98 -19.97
N ASN A 83 16.43 1.29 -20.06
CA ASN A 83 15.89 2.59 -19.70
C ASN A 83 16.07 2.89 -18.20
N VAL A 84 15.76 1.92 -17.33
CA VAL A 84 15.97 2.07 -15.87
C VAL A 84 17.45 2.27 -15.55
N ASP A 85 18.34 1.50 -16.18
CA ASP A 85 19.79 1.59 -15.94
C ASP A 85 20.36 2.97 -16.32
N ALA A 86 20.00 3.45 -17.51
CA ALA A 86 20.39 4.79 -17.97
C ALA A 86 19.81 5.87 -17.05
N TRP A 87 18.53 5.75 -16.69
CA TRP A 87 17.84 6.70 -15.81
C TRP A 87 18.47 6.76 -14.41
N LEU A 88 18.83 5.62 -13.82
CA LEU A 88 19.52 5.57 -12.53
C LEU A 88 20.87 6.27 -12.58
N THR A 89 21.63 6.07 -13.67
CA THR A 89 22.93 6.72 -13.88
C THR A 89 22.81 8.24 -13.97
N GLU A 90 21.78 8.72 -14.68
CA GLU A 90 21.55 10.16 -14.87
C GLU A 90 20.99 10.82 -13.60
N LYS A 91 19.96 10.23 -12.98
CA LYS A 91 19.18 10.87 -11.91
C LYS A 91 19.70 10.58 -10.51
N PHE A 92 20.33 9.43 -10.30
CA PHE A 92 20.80 8.96 -8.99
C PHE A 92 22.25 8.45 -9.06
N PRO A 93 23.22 9.29 -9.50
CA PRO A 93 24.62 8.88 -9.58
C PRO A 93 25.24 8.52 -8.22
N ASN A 94 24.64 8.97 -7.12
CA ASN A 94 25.07 8.71 -5.75
C ASN A 94 24.28 7.57 -5.05
N LEU A 95 23.53 6.77 -5.80
CA LEU A 95 22.79 5.63 -5.25
C LEU A 95 23.74 4.67 -4.52
N ASN A 96 23.47 4.39 -3.25
CA ASN A 96 24.34 3.62 -2.36
C ASN A 96 23.75 2.27 -1.92
N TYR A 97 22.64 1.85 -2.53
CA TYR A 97 21.97 0.59 -2.23
C TYR A 97 21.69 -0.24 -3.49
N ARG A 98 21.28 -1.49 -3.30
CA ARG A 98 21.08 -2.43 -4.40
C ARG A 98 19.81 -2.14 -5.17
N ILE A 99 19.86 -2.34 -6.48
CA ILE A 99 18.67 -2.31 -7.33
C ILE A 99 18.54 -3.65 -8.05
N GLY A 100 17.42 -4.33 -7.80
CA GLY A 100 16.96 -5.46 -8.59
C GLY A 100 15.85 -5.04 -9.56
N PHE A 101 15.82 -5.66 -10.72
CA PHE A 101 14.85 -5.41 -11.78
C PHE A 101 13.84 -6.55 -11.87
N ASP A 102 12.54 -6.22 -11.85
CA ASP A 102 11.43 -7.18 -11.94
C ASP A 102 10.37 -6.68 -12.95
N TYR A 103 10.48 -7.14 -14.19
CA TYR A 103 9.56 -6.83 -15.28
C TYR A 103 8.45 -7.88 -15.40
N ILE A 104 8.77 -9.16 -15.20
CA ILE A 104 7.82 -10.29 -15.27
C ILE A 104 6.88 -10.35 -14.06
N GLY A 105 7.17 -9.58 -13.00
CA GLY A 105 6.33 -9.45 -11.82
C GLY A 105 6.46 -10.60 -10.81
N GLU A 106 7.59 -11.31 -10.78
CA GLU A 106 7.79 -12.40 -9.81
C GLU A 106 7.94 -11.83 -8.39
N MET A 107 8.56 -10.67 -8.23
CA MET A 107 8.61 -9.99 -6.93
C MET A 107 7.23 -9.53 -6.48
N ASN A 108 6.41 -9.00 -7.39
CA ASN A 108 5.02 -8.64 -7.08
C ASN A 108 4.21 -9.86 -6.59
N LYS A 109 4.31 -11.00 -7.28
CA LYS A 109 3.60 -12.23 -6.90
C LYS A 109 4.01 -12.77 -5.52
N LEU A 110 5.28 -12.60 -5.15
CA LEU A 110 5.81 -13.10 -3.88
C LEU A 110 5.57 -12.13 -2.71
N TRP A 111 5.53 -10.83 -2.97
CA TRP A 111 5.51 -9.80 -1.93
C TRP A 111 4.23 -8.96 -1.94
N MET A 112 3.90 -8.35 -3.08
CA MET A 112 2.79 -7.39 -3.21
C MET A 112 1.43 -8.08 -3.16
N ASP A 113 1.19 -9.09 -4.01
CA ASP A 113 -0.11 -9.78 -4.07
C ASP A 113 -0.45 -10.46 -2.73
N PRO A 114 0.47 -11.22 -2.09
CA PRO A 114 0.18 -11.91 -0.84
C PRO A 114 -0.03 -10.95 0.33
N SER A 115 0.57 -9.75 0.29
CA SER A 115 0.34 -8.69 1.28
C SER A 115 -0.86 -7.82 0.97
N SER A 116 -1.49 -8.02 -0.20
CA SER A 116 -2.56 -7.19 -0.73
C SER A 116 -2.17 -5.71 -0.86
N SER A 117 -0.91 -5.46 -1.19
CA SER A 117 -0.39 -4.12 -1.45
C SER A 117 -0.73 -3.73 -2.90
N ILE A 118 -1.46 -2.61 -3.08
CA ILE A 118 -2.13 -2.29 -4.35
C ILE A 118 -1.36 -1.24 -5.18
N GLY A 119 -0.17 -0.82 -4.74
CA GLY A 119 0.60 0.19 -5.48
C GLY A 119 2.00 0.45 -4.95
N ILE A 120 2.70 1.34 -5.65
CA ILE A 120 4.05 1.79 -5.29
C ILE A 120 4.04 3.30 -4.96
N PRO A 121 4.93 3.77 -4.06
CA PRO A 121 5.93 3.00 -3.34
C PRO A 121 5.32 2.11 -2.25
N THR A 122 5.92 0.94 -2.03
CA THR A 122 5.63 0.07 -0.88
C THR A 122 6.93 -0.49 -0.31
N SER A 123 7.09 -0.31 0.99
CA SER A 123 8.24 -0.73 1.78
C SER A 123 7.92 -1.98 2.59
N PHE A 124 8.80 -2.98 2.53
CA PHE A 124 8.80 -4.13 3.44
C PHE A 124 10.08 -4.13 4.27
N VAL A 125 9.97 -4.05 5.60
CA VAL A 125 11.14 -4.25 6.47
C VAL A 125 11.19 -5.71 6.89
N VAL A 126 12.33 -6.36 6.68
CA VAL A 126 12.66 -7.69 7.16
C VAL A 126 13.58 -7.55 8.38
N ASP A 127 13.21 -8.15 9.50
CA ASP A 127 14.01 -8.11 10.72
C ASP A 127 15.19 -9.10 10.71
N ARG A 128 15.94 -9.10 11.81
CA ARG A 128 17.12 -9.95 12.03
C ARG A 128 16.83 -11.45 12.01
N ASP A 129 15.58 -11.84 12.20
CA ASP A 129 15.14 -13.23 12.18
C ASP A 129 14.61 -13.63 10.80
N GLY A 130 14.68 -12.74 9.80
CA GLY A 130 14.18 -12.99 8.45
C GLY A 130 12.65 -12.92 8.35
N HIS A 131 11.97 -12.23 9.27
CA HIS A 131 10.52 -12.07 9.24
C HIS A 131 10.12 -10.64 8.87
N ILE A 132 8.95 -10.48 8.26
CA ILE A 132 8.38 -9.17 7.94
C ILE A 132 8.08 -8.43 9.25
N ALA A 133 8.74 -7.30 9.46
CA ALA A 133 8.53 -6.41 10.58
C ALA A 133 7.64 -5.22 10.22
N PHE A 134 7.56 -4.84 8.95
CA PHE A 134 6.75 -3.71 8.50
C PHE A 134 6.32 -3.87 7.05
N ILE A 135 5.13 -3.37 6.73
CA ILE A 135 4.58 -3.23 5.38
C ILE A 135 3.87 -1.87 5.34
N GLY A 136 4.33 -0.94 4.51
CA GLY A 136 3.74 0.40 4.44
C GLY A 136 4.48 1.36 3.53
N HIS A 137 4.32 2.66 3.76
CA HIS A 137 4.90 3.70 2.92
C HIS A 137 6.31 4.08 3.41
N PRO A 138 7.27 4.42 2.51
CA PRO A 138 8.64 4.77 2.92
C PRO A 138 8.74 5.96 3.88
N ALA A 139 7.77 6.87 3.85
CA ALA A 139 7.70 8.01 4.78
C ALA A 139 7.54 7.60 6.26
N GLU A 140 7.11 6.36 6.55
CA GLU A 140 6.94 5.85 7.92
C GLU A 140 8.25 5.24 8.48
N LEU A 141 9.29 5.11 7.66
CA LEU A 141 10.52 4.38 8.01
C LEU A 141 11.35 5.06 9.11
N ASP A 142 11.29 6.39 9.24
CA ASP A 142 12.02 7.10 10.30
C ASP A 142 11.55 6.74 11.70
N ASP A 143 10.26 6.42 11.85
CA ASP A 143 9.70 5.95 13.13
C ASP A 143 9.92 4.44 13.33
N VAL A 144 9.75 3.65 12.27
CA VAL A 144 9.77 2.19 12.35
C VAL A 144 11.18 1.62 12.44
N LEU A 145 12.13 2.08 11.60
CA LEU A 145 13.47 1.49 11.51
C LEU A 145 14.25 1.50 12.83
N PRO A 146 14.27 2.59 13.64
CA PRO A 146 14.95 2.57 14.94
C PRO A 146 14.41 1.47 15.86
N LYS A 147 13.09 1.27 15.88
CA LYS A 147 12.40 0.26 16.71
C LYS A 147 12.64 -1.16 16.20
N VAL A 148 12.79 -1.34 14.88
CA VAL A 148 13.18 -2.64 14.31
C VAL A 148 14.65 -2.94 14.62
N LEU A 149 15.52 -1.95 14.44
CA LEU A 149 16.96 -2.08 14.66
C LEU A 149 17.34 -2.29 16.12
N ASN A 150 16.56 -1.81 17.09
CA ASN A 150 16.80 -2.12 18.51
C ASN A 150 16.05 -3.38 19.01
N GLY A 151 15.24 -4.01 18.14
CA GLY A 151 14.49 -5.23 18.44
C GLY A 151 13.18 -5.04 19.20
N SER A 152 12.74 -3.79 19.46
CA SER A 152 11.53 -3.52 20.22
C SER A 152 10.23 -3.56 19.40
N TRP A 153 10.32 -3.66 18.06
CA TRP A 153 9.16 -3.49 17.18
C TRP A 153 8.26 -4.73 17.04
N ARG A 154 8.77 -5.87 16.55
CA ARG A 154 7.94 -6.97 16.00
C ARG A 154 6.88 -7.50 16.99
N SER A 155 7.20 -7.61 18.27
CA SER A 155 6.28 -8.11 19.30
C SER A 155 5.44 -7.03 19.98
N SER A 156 5.67 -5.76 19.65
CA SER A 156 5.00 -4.61 20.28
C SER A 156 3.50 -4.59 19.98
N TYR A 157 2.75 -3.91 20.86
CA TYR A 157 1.35 -3.61 20.61
C TYR A 157 1.17 -2.66 19.41
N GLU A 158 2.09 -1.71 19.25
CA GLU A 158 2.09 -0.74 18.16
C GLU A 158 2.18 -1.42 16.80
N ALA A 159 3.17 -2.30 16.59
CA ALA A 159 3.32 -3.04 15.33
C ALA A 159 2.06 -3.87 15.00
N LYS A 160 1.47 -4.54 15.99
CA LYS A 160 0.23 -5.31 15.82
C LYS A 160 -0.95 -4.41 15.43
N ALA A 161 -1.05 -3.23 16.04
CA ALA A 161 -2.10 -2.27 15.72
C ALA A 161 -1.94 -1.70 14.29
N VAL A 162 -0.71 -1.41 13.86
CA VAL A 162 -0.40 -0.98 12.50
C VAL A 162 -0.80 -2.05 11.48
N ASP A 163 -0.40 -3.31 11.70
CA ASP A 163 -0.74 -4.40 10.78
C ASP A 163 -2.25 -4.68 10.75
N ALA A 164 -2.92 -4.67 11.90
CA ALA A 164 -4.38 -4.84 11.98
C ALA A 164 -5.12 -3.73 11.21
N LYS A 165 -4.68 -2.48 11.34
CA LYS A 165 -5.26 -1.34 10.60
C LYS A 165 -5.02 -1.48 9.09
N ARG A 166 -3.82 -1.90 8.68
CA ARG A 166 -3.50 -2.18 7.27
C ARG A 166 -4.41 -3.26 6.70
N ILE A 167 -4.57 -4.38 7.40
CA ILE A 167 -5.43 -5.50 7.00
C ILE A 167 -6.90 -5.06 6.92
N SER A 168 -7.39 -4.25 7.87
CA SER A 168 -8.75 -3.69 7.82
C SER A 168 -8.97 -2.85 6.56
N ARG A 169 -8.03 -1.94 6.26
CA ARG A 169 -8.10 -1.09 5.06
C ARG A 169 -8.08 -1.89 3.76
N VAL A 170 -7.23 -2.91 3.69
CA VAL A 170 -7.19 -3.84 2.55
C VAL A 170 -8.54 -4.53 2.40
N ARG A 171 -9.10 -5.05 3.48
CA ARG A 171 -10.41 -5.72 3.47
C ARG A 171 -11.51 -4.76 3.00
N GLU A 172 -11.58 -3.57 3.57
CA GLU A 172 -12.54 -2.52 3.15
C GLU A 172 -12.38 -2.17 1.66
N SER A 173 -11.14 -2.04 1.17
CA SER A 173 -10.88 -1.79 -0.25
C SER A 173 -11.36 -2.96 -1.12
N SER A 174 -11.09 -4.20 -0.72
CA SER A 174 -11.49 -5.40 -1.49
C SER A 174 -13.01 -5.55 -1.59
N LEU A 175 -13.75 -5.11 -0.56
CA LEU A 175 -15.21 -5.12 -0.56
C LEU A 175 -15.79 -3.93 -1.33
N SER A 176 -15.15 -2.77 -1.27
CA SER A 176 -15.65 -1.53 -1.90
C SER A 176 -15.33 -1.44 -3.40
N GLN A 177 -14.18 -1.93 -3.85
CA GLN A 177 -13.74 -1.82 -5.24
C GLN A 177 -14.73 -2.39 -6.28
N PRO A 178 -15.30 -3.61 -6.12
CA PRO A 178 -16.28 -4.11 -7.09
C PRO A 178 -17.56 -3.28 -7.12
N ILE A 179 -17.95 -2.69 -5.99
CA ILE A 179 -19.10 -1.79 -5.88
C ILE A 179 -18.81 -0.51 -6.66
N TYR A 180 -17.65 0.11 -6.43
CA TYR A 180 -17.26 1.32 -7.17
C TYR A 180 -17.10 1.08 -8.67
N ALA A 181 -16.66 -0.12 -9.08
CA ALA A 181 -16.56 -0.48 -10.50
C ALA A 181 -17.93 -0.54 -11.20
N LYS A 182 -19.01 -0.89 -10.48
CA LYS A 182 -20.39 -0.81 -10.98
C LYS A 182 -20.97 0.60 -10.88
N LEU A 183 -20.74 1.24 -9.73
CA LEU A 183 -21.28 2.56 -9.41
C LEU A 183 -20.74 3.65 -10.32
N GLY A 184 -19.44 3.68 -10.58
CA GLY A 184 -18.77 4.73 -11.35
C GLY A 184 -19.40 4.96 -12.73
N PRO A 185 -19.50 3.92 -13.59
CA PRO A 185 -20.17 4.02 -14.87
C PRO A 185 -21.64 4.42 -14.75
N ALA A 186 -22.41 3.82 -13.83
CA ALA A 186 -23.82 4.15 -13.64
C ALA A 186 -24.04 5.61 -13.24
N MET A 187 -23.18 6.16 -12.38
CA MET A 187 -23.21 7.58 -12.03
C MET A 187 -22.83 8.49 -13.20
N GLN A 188 -21.89 8.06 -14.04
CA GLN A 188 -21.44 8.82 -15.21
C GLN A 188 -22.50 8.87 -16.31
N ASP A 189 -23.23 7.77 -16.51
CA ASP A 189 -24.29 7.64 -17.50
C ASP A 189 -25.65 8.14 -16.99
N GLU A 190 -25.71 8.64 -15.75
CA GLU A 190 -26.93 9.04 -15.04
C GLU A 190 -27.99 7.93 -14.95
N ASP A 191 -27.57 6.66 -14.96
CA ASP A 191 -28.42 5.50 -14.73
C ASP A 191 -28.66 5.35 -13.21
N TRP A 192 -29.56 6.18 -12.68
CA TRP A 192 -29.87 6.23 -11.25
C TRP A 192 -30.43 4.91 -10.69
N PRO A 193 -31.27 4.13 -11.41
CA PRO A 193 -31.65 2.79 -10.96
C PRO A 193 -30.45 1.84 -10.84
N ALA A 194 -29.53 1.81 -11.81
CA ALA A 194 -28.33 0.97 -11.71
C ALA A 194 -27.38 1.44 -10.59
N ALA A 195 -27.23 2.76 -10.43
CA ALA A 195 -26.43 3.33 -9.36
C ALA A 195 -27.02 3.00 -7.97
N LEU A 196 -28.34 3.04 -7.83
CA LEU A 196 -29.03 2.65 -6.59
C LEU A 196 -28.77 1.17 -6.27
N LEU A 197 -28.95 0.28 -7.24
CA LEU A 197 -28.69 -1.16 -7.07
C LEU A 197 -27.23 -1.43 -6.65
N ALA A 198 -26.26 -0.77 -7.29
CA ALA A 198 -24.85 -0.92 -6.93
C ALA A 198 -24.58 -0.49 -5.47
N ILE A 199 -25.19 0.61 -5.02
CA ILE A 199 -25.05 1.06 -3.63
C ILE A 199 -25.75 0.13 -2.63
N GLU A 200 -26.93 -0.38 -2.96
CA GLU A 200 -27.64 -1.34 -2.12
C GLU A 200 -26.83 -2.64 -1.94
N GLU A 201 -26.20 -3.14 -3.02
CA GLU A 201 -25.23 -4.24 -2.92
C GLU A 201 -24.06 -3.87 -1.99
N GLY A 202 -23.55 -2.65 -2.10
CA GLY A 202 -22.48 -2.16 -1.24
C GLY A 202 -22.87 -2.13 0.23
N LEU A 203 -24.08 -1.66 0.55
CA LEU A 203 -24.62 -1.61 1.91
C LEU A 203 -24.95 -3.00 2.47
N ALA A 204 -25.30 -3.98 1.63
CA ALA A 204 -25.47 -5.36 2.06
C ALA A 204 -24.15 -5.97 2.59
N VAL A 205 -23.01 -5.53 2.05
CA VAL A 205 -21.67 -6.02 2.43
C VAL A 205 -21.01 -5.15 3.50
N MET A 206 -21.22 -3.82 3.43
CA MET A 206 -20.66 -2.84 4.36
C MET A 206 -21.77 -1.92 4.86
N PRO A 207 -22.65 -2.42 5.75
CA PRO A 207 -23.82 -1.67 6.20
C PRO A 207 -23.43 -0.38 6.89
N ASP A 208 -22.29 -0.33 7.60
CA ASP A 208 -21.82 0.84 8.35
C ASP A 208 -20.95 1.82 7.55
N SER A 209 -20.79 1.59 6.25
CA SER A 209 -20.02 2.49 5.38
C SER A 209 -20.71 3.86 5.26
N PHE A 210 -20.08 4.88 5.85
CA PHE A 210 -20.57 6.25 5.77
C PHE A 210 -20.71 6.72 4.32
N ASP A 211 -19.72 6.42 3.47
CA ASP A 211 -19.74 6.81 2.07
C ASP A 211 -20.90 6.18 1.30
N PHE A 212 -21.15 4.88 1.51
CA PHE A 212 -22.27 4.20 0.84
C PHE A 212 -23.61 4.71 1.33
N ARG A 213 -23.80 4.91 2.65
CA ARG A 213 -25.03 5.50 3.20
C ARG A 213 -25.28 6.91 2.67
N ARG A 214 -24.23 7.72 2.56
CA ARG A 214 -24.30 9.08 2.01
C ARG A 214 -24.72 9.08 0.55
N VAL A 215 -24.09 8.25 -0.30
CA VAL A 215 -24.45 8.15 -1.72
C VAL A 215 -25.86 7.58 -1.89
N HIS A 216 -26.25 6.59 -1.08
CA HIS A 216 -27.60 6.02 -1.09
C HIS A 216 -28.67 7.09 -0.87
N ALA A 217 -28.51 7.90 0.20
CA ALA A 217 -29.43 8.99 0.51
C ALA A 217 -29.45 10.05 -0.60
N ASP A 218 -28.30 10.39 -1.20
CA ASP A 218 -28.22 11.36 -2.29
C ASP A 218 -28.97 10.89 -3.55
N ILE A 219 -28.77 9.64 -3.96
CA ILE A 219 -29.46 9.05 -5.12
C ILE A 219 -30.98 9.09 -4.90
N LEU A 220 -31.46 8.63 -3.74
CA LEU A 220 -32.89 8.60 -3.44
C LEU A 220 -33.49 10.01 -3.37
N LEU A 221 -32.88 10.93 -2.62
CA LEU A 221 -33.45 12.26 -2.36
C LEU A 221 -33.35 13.18 -3.58
N HIS A 222 -32.18 13.23 -4.23
CA HIS A 222 -31.90 14.27 -5.22
C HIS A 222 -32.04 13.76 -6.65
N LYS A 223 -31.70 12.49 -6.92
CA LYS A 223 -31.71 11.95 -8.28
C LYS A 223 -33.05 11.31 -8.64
N LEU A 224 -33.51 10.38 -7.82
CA LEU A 224 -34.79 9.69 -8.00
C LEU A 224 -35.98 10.42 -7.38
N ARG A 225 -35.73 11.39 -6.48
CA ARG A 225 -36.74 12.15 -5.74
C ARG A 225 -37.70 11.28 -4.93
N ASP A 226 -37.24 10.11 -4.48
CA ASP A 226 -37.94 9.27 -3.53
C ASP A 226 -37.71 9.78 -2.11
N ILE A 227 -38.48 10.81 -1.75
CA ILE A 227 -38.42 11.44 -0.43
C ILE A 227 -38.85 10.46 0.67
N LYS A 228 -39.77 9.54 0.37
CA LYS A 228 -40.31 8.61 1.37
C LYS A 228 -39.23 7.66 1.87
N THR A 229 -38.40 7.15 0.97
CA THR A 229 -37.31 6.24 1.31
C THR A 229 -36.04 6.99 1.71
N GLY A 230 -35.72 8.09 1.03
CA GLY A 230 -34.47 8.82 1.25
C GLY A 230 -34.42 9.62 2.56
N LEU A 231 -35.53 10.19 3.02
CA LEU A 231 -35.53 11.08 4.19
C LEU A 231 -35.21 10.35 5.51
N PRO A 232 -35.76 9.15 5.80
CA PRO A 232 -35.37 8.37 6.96
C PRO A 232 -33.87 8.03 6.98
N LEU A 233 -33.31 7.63 5.82
CA LEU A 233 -31.89 7.26 5.71
C LEU A 233 -30.97 8.45 6.00
N MET A 234 -31.31 9.64 5.50
CA MET A 234 -30.54 10.84 5.79
C MET A 234 -30.61 11.19 7.28
N ARG A 235 -31.80 11.07 7.90
CA ARG A 235 -31.96 11.29 9.34
C ARG A 235 -31.06 10.37 10.15
N GLU A 236 -31.07 9.06 9.85
CA GLU A 236 -30.20 8.08 10.52
C GLU A 236 -28.72 8.45 10.35
N LEU A 237 -28.29 8.82 9.14
CA LEU A 237 -26.92 9.24 8.87
C LEU A 237 -26.49 10.45 9.71
N VAL A 238 -27.39 11.42 9.91
CA VAL A 238 -27.13 12.60 10.75
C VAL A 238 -27.12 12.23 12.23
N GLU A 239 -28.04 11.40 12.68
CA GLU A 239 -28.08 10.92 14.07
C GLU A 239 -26.80 10.16 14.42
N ASP A 240 -26.33 9.27 13.54
CA ASP A 240 -25.05 8.58 13.68
C ASP A 240 -23.87 9.55 13.72
N ALA A 241 -23.86 10.57 12.85
CA ALA A 241 -22.80 11.57 12.85
C ALA A 241 -22.79 12.43 14.13
N ILE A 242 -23.96 12.72 14.71
CA ILE A 242 -24.10 13.42 15.98
C ILE A 242 -23.63 12.52 17.14
N ASN A 243 -24.05 11.26 17.15
CA ASN A 243 -23.73 10.32 18.22
C ASN A 243 -22.25 9.92 18.21
N LYS A 244 -21.64 9.72 17.03
CA LYS A 244 -20.20 9.43 16.88
C LYS A 244 -19.30 10.64 17.14
N LYS A 245 -19.83 11.87 17.10
CA LYS A 245 -19.09 13.11 17.42
C LYS A 245 -18.68 13.25 18.89
N PHE A 246 -19.15 12.40 19.80
CA PHE A 246 -18.64 12.35 21.17
C PHE A 246 -17.38 11.46 21.35
N GLU A 247 -16.99 10.66 20.35
CA GLU A 247 -15.76 9.85 20.41
C GLU A 247 -14.67 10.26 19.39
N ALA A 248 -14.88 11.28 18.56
CA ALA A 248 -13.85 11.74 17.62
C ALA A 248 -13.85 13.26 17.43
N MET A 249 -13.37 13.99 18.43
CA MET A 249 -12.65 15.25 18.22
C MET A 249 -11.30 15.23 18.94
N SER A 250 -10.37 14.43 18.44
CA SER A 250 -8.94 14.71 18.57
C SER A 250 -8.31 14.70 17.18
N TRP A 251 -8.50 15.80 16.46
CA TRP A 251 -7.64 16.17 15.34
C TRP A 251 -7.06 17.54 15.68
N VAL A 252 -5.92 17.51 16.35
CA VAL A 252 -4.83 18.50 16.19
C VAL A 252 -3.72 17.75 15.47
#